data_AF-A0A3S2W717-F1
#
_entry.id   AF-A0A3S2W717-F1
#
_cell.length_a   1.000
_cell.length_b   1.000
_cell.length_c   1.000
_cell.angle_alpha   90.00
_cell.angle_beta   90.00
_cell.angle_gamma   90.00
#
_symmetry.space_group_name_H-M   'P 1'
#
loop_
_entity.id
_entity.type
_entity.pdbx_description
1 polymer ?
#
loop_
_entity_poly.entity_id
_entity_poly.type
_entity_poly.pdbx_seq_one_letter_code
_entity_poly.pdbx_strand_id
1 'polypeptide(L)'
;MPNSGRYYYRMVLLLAAEPRVRAQLAETLERLGCVVTAFATEAEALIWAQDEVAELAIVDSLSGSGFGVALAAQLRHEGVPVMFFDGFDPGSGTLSAEPPTVPGLSRHLPLPELLDAYLA
;
A
#
# COMPACT_ATOMS: atom_id res chain seq x y z
N MET A 1 12.65 -19.89 5.07
CA MET A 1 13.18 -18.69 5.74
C MET A 1 12.61 -17.49 5.03
N PRO A 2 11.97 -16.52 5.69
CA PRO A 2 11.44 -15.38 4.95
C PRO A 2 12.62 -14.53 4.44
N ASN A 3 12.50 -14.09 3.19
CA ASN A 3 13.45 -13.24 2.47
C ASN A 3 13.51 -11.83 3.07
N SER A 4 14.00 -11.70 4.32
CA SER A 4 13.99 -10.45 5.07
C SER A 4 14.88 -9.33 4.49
N GLY A 5 15.53 -9.55 3.35
CA GLY A 5 16.47 -8.61 2.72
C GLY A 5 15.96 -7.83 1.52
N ARG A 6 14.79 -8.16 0.97
CA ARG A 6 14.43 -7.78 -0.41
C ARG A 6 13.77 -6.41 -0.55
N TYR A 7 13.13 -5.90 0.51
CA TYR A 7 12.43 -4.61 0.48
C TYR A 7 13.07 -3.55 1.37
N TYR A 8 14.30 -3.79 1.86
CA TYR A 8 14.98 -2.83 2.72
C TYR A 8 15.05 -1.46 2.06
N TYR A 9 14.61 -0.45 2.81
CA TYR A 9 14.58 0.96 2.41
C TYR A 9 13.58 1.30 1.30
N ARG A 10 12.74 0.36 0.87
CA ARG A 10 11.67 0.68 -0.09
C ARG A 10 10.61 1.56 0.59
N MET A 11 10.42 2.78 0.10
CA MET A 11 9.47 3.71 0.70
C MET A 11 8.04 3.42 0.26
N VAL A 12 7.16 3.06 1.20
CA VAL A 12 5.76 2.73 0.94
C VAL A 12 4.86 3.76 1.61
N LEU A 13 4.02 4.41 0.81
CA LEU A 13 2.92 5.22 1.32
C LEU A 13 1.73 4.31 1.62
N LEU A 14 1.17 4.40 2.83
CA LEU A 14 -0.04 3.69 3.22
C LEU A 14 -1.15 4.69 3.52
N LEU A 15 -2.27 4.63 2.79
CA LEU A 15 -3.47 5.40 3.09
C LEU A 15 -4.58 4.44 3.53
N ALA A 16 -4.99 4.51 4.80
CA ALA A 16 -6.06 3.69 5.35
C ALA A 16 -6.77 4.43 6.47
N ALA A 17 -8.09 4.62 6.41
CA ALA A 17 -8.79 5.41 7.43
C ALA A 17 -8.87 4.67 8.78
N GLU A 18 -9.12 3.35 8.75
CA GLU A 18 -9.29 2.55 9.96
C GLU A 18 -7.96 2.44 10.74
N PRO A 19 -7.87 2.91 12.00
CA PRO A 19 -6.61 2.93 12.75
C PRO A 19 -5.99 1.54 12.97
N ARG A 20 -6.81 0.50 13.16
CA ARG A 20 -6.32 -0.86 13.41
C ARG A 20 -5.69 -1.46 12.17
N VAL A 21 -6.39 -1.41 11.03
CA VAL A 21 -5.87 -1.87 9.73
C VAL A 21 -4.59 -1.12 9.39
N ARG A 22 -4.58 0.22 9.53
CA ARG A 22 -3.40 1.04 9.26
C ARG A 22 -2.20 0.62 10.09
N ALA A 23 -2.37 0.44 11.41
CA ALA A 23 -1.29 0.04 12.31
C ALA A 23 -0.77 -1.38 12.01
N GLN A 24 -1.67 -2.36 11.84
CA GLN A 24 -1.28 -3.75 11.61
C GLN A 24 -0.61 -3.96 10.24
N LEU A 25 -1.09 -3.26 9.22
CA LEU A 25 -0.51 -3.33 7.88
C LEU A 25 0.85 -2.63 7.83
N ALA A 26 1.00 -1.47 8.47
CA ALA A 26 2.29 -0.79 8.61
C ALA A 26 3.32 -1.69 9.31
N GLU A 27 2.99 -2.26 10.48
CA GLU A 27 3.88 -3.17 11.21
C GLU A 27 4.26 -4.40 10.35
N THR A 28 3.33 -4.90 9.54
CA THR A 28 3.61 -6.04 8.66
C THR A 28 4.55 -5.67 7.53
N LEU A 29 4.35 -4.52 6.88
CA LEU A 29 5.25 -3.98 5.85
C LEU A 29 6.65 -3.68 6.40
N GLU A 30 6.74 -3.08 7.59
CA GLU A 30 8.02 -2.80 8.26
C GLU A 30 8.78 -4.08 8.62
N ARG A 31 8.09 -5.12 9.10
CA ARG A 31 8.69 -6.45 9.33
C ARG A 31 9.20 -7.12 8.04
N LEU A 32 8.65 -6.74 6.89
CA LEU A 32 9.14 -7.17 5.57
C LEU A 32 10.31 -6.31 5.07
N GLY A 33 10.65 -5.22 5.76
CA GLY A 33 11.80 -4.37 5.49
C GLY A 33 11.47 -3.03 4.82
N CYS A 34 10.19 -2.76 4.52
CA CYS A 34 9.77 -1.48 3.95
C CYS A 34 9.92 -0.33 4.97
N VAL A 35 10.11 0.89 4.46
CA VAL A 35 9.94 2.12 5.23
C VAL A 35 8.54 2.63 4.96
N VAL A 36 7.68 2.67 5.97
CA VAL A 36 6.26 2.98 5.78
C VAL A 36 5.95 4.39 6.27
N THR A 37 5.28 5.17 5.44
CA THR A 37 4.64 6.42 5.86
C THR A 37 3.13 6.26 5.73
N ALA A 38 2.44 6.26 6.87
CA ALA A 38 1.03 5.92 6.93
C ALA A 38 0.15 7.14 7.28
N PHE A 39 -0.93 7.33 6.53
CA PHE A 39 -1.87 8.45 6.67
C PHE A 39 -3.29 7.95 6.91
N ALA A 40 -4.06 8.71 7.69
CA ALA A 40 -5.48 8.46 7.91
C ALA A 40 -6.35 9.15 6.87
N THR A 41 -5.86 10.25 6.30
CA THR A 41 -6.62 11.10 5.38
C THR A 41 -5.87 11.34 4.08
N GLU A 42 -6.63 11.48 3.00
CA GLU A 42 -6.06 11.79 1.67
C GLU A 42 -5.34 13.15 1.67
N ALA A 43 -5.84 14.13 2.42
CA ALA A 43 -5.24 15.46 2.49
C ALA A 43 -3.80 15.44 3.06
N GLU A 44 -3.56 14.69 4.14
CA GLU A 44 -2.22 14.54 4.72
C GLU A 44 -1.28 13.83 3.75
N ALA A 45 -1.76 12.77 3.08
CA ALA A 45 -0.98 12.02 2.12
C ALA A 45 -0.61 12.86 0.88
N LEU A 46 -1.53 13.70 0.39
CA LEU A 46 -1.29 14.61 -0.72
C LEU A 46 -0.25 15.70 -0.37
N ILE A 47 -0.30 16.23 0.86
CA ILE A 47 0.70 17.20 1.32
C ILE A 47 2.09 16.54 1.35
N TRP A 48 2.18 15.34 1.91
CA TRP A 48 3.44 14.60 1.98
C TRP A 48 3.99 14.26 0.59
N ALA A 49 3.13 13.83 -0.34
CA ALA A 49 3.53 13.46 -1.70
C ALA A 49 4.03 14.63 -2.56
N GLN A 50 3.91 15.88 -2.09
CA GLN A 50 4.50 17.04 -2.79
C GLN A 50 6.02 17.12 -2.62
N ASP A 51 6.54 16.66 -1.49
CA ASP A 51 7.94 16.81 -1.11
C ASP A 51 8.70 15.47 -1.12
N GLU A 52 7.99 14.34 -1.06
CA GLU A 52 8.56 13.00 -0.88
C GLU A 52 8.09 12.04 -1.96
N VAL A 53 8.94 11.05 -2.32
CA VAL A 53 8.65 10.09 -3.41
C VAL A 53 8.50 8.68 -2.87
N ALA A 54 7.27 8.17 -2.81
CA ALA A 54 7.05 6.74 -2.53
C ALA A 54 7.37 5.87 -3.74
N GLU A 55 7.82 4.64 -3.51
CA GLU A 55 8.05 3.63 -4.54
C GLU A 55 6.81 2.77 -4.78
N LEU A 56 5.87 2.77 -3.83
CA LEU A 56 4.56 2.16 -3.92
C LEU A 56 3.60 2.89 -2.98
N ALA A 57 2.38 3.12 -3.44
CA ALA A 57 1.28 3.51 -2.57
C ALA A 57 0.27 2.38 -2.42
N ILE A 58 -0.11 2.09 -1.18
CA ILE A 58 -1.13 1.12 -0.80
C ILE A 58 -2.32 1.90 -0.24
N VAL A 59 -3.47 1.81 -0.91
CA VAL A 59 -4.63 2.68 -0.67
C VAL A 59 -5.87 1.84 -0.34
N ASP A 60 -6.49 2.13 0.80
CA ASP A 60 -7.72 1.48 1.24
C ASP A 60 -8.91 1.92 0.39
N SER A 61 -9.54 0.98 -0.29
CA SER A 61 -10.73 1.23 -1.13
C SER A 61 -12.05 1.19 -0.36
N LEU A 62 -12.08 0.69 0.89
CA LEU A 62 -13.31 0.58 1.70
C LEU A 62 -13.68 1.87 2.44
N SER A 63 -12.81 2.87 2.43
CA SER A 63 -12.98 4.12 3.18
C SER A 63 -14.05 5.07 2.60
N GLY A 64 -14.72 4.73 1.49
CA GLY A 64 -15.87 5.45 0.94
C GLY A 64 -15.70 5.97 -0.49
N SER A 65 -16.75 6.54 -1.08
CA SER A 65 -16.74 6.95 -2.50
C SER A 65 -15.75 8.09 -2.74
N GLY A 66 -14.62 7.77 -3.39
CA GLY A 66 -13.60 8.75 -3.77
C GLY A 66 -12.38 8.81 -2.86
N PHE A 67 -12.34 8.06 -1.76
CA PHE A 67 -11.19 8.07 -0.87
C PHE A 67 -9.94 7.56 -1.59
N GLY A 68 -8.87 8.37 -1.58
CA GLY A 68 -7.59 8.02 -2.19
C GLY A 68 -7.58 8.08 -3.72
N VAL A 69 -8.68 8.47 -4.38
CA VAL A 69 -8.74 8.55 -5.85
C VAL A 69 -7.90 9.71 -6.37
N ALA A 70 -7.92 10.87 -5.70
CA ALA A 70 -7.12 12.02 -6.11
C ALA A 70 -5.64 11.75 -5.88
N LEU A 71 -5.30 11.18 -4.72
CA LEU A 71 -3.94 10.73 -4.42
C LEU A 71 -3.45 9.71 -5.44
N ALA A 72 -4.25 8.68 -5.74
CA ALA A 72 -3.88 7.66 -6.71
C ALA A 72 -3.68 8.23 -8.12
N ALA A 73 -4.50 9.20 -8.53
CA ALA A 73 -4.36 9.86 -9.82
C ALA A 73 -3.05 10.67 -9.89
N GLN A 74 -2.73 11.43 -8.84
CA GLN A 74 -1.47 12.19 -8.76
C GLN A 74 -0.25 11.25 -8.79
N LEU A 75 -0.21 10.26 -7.90
CA LEU A 75 0.93 9.34 -7.80
C LEU A 75 1.16 8.56 -9.10
N ARG A 76 0.10 8.12 -9.77
CA ARG A 76 0.21 7.47 -11.10
C ARG A 76 0.73 8.43 -12.17
N HIS A 77 0.34 9.70 -12.12
CA HIS A 77 0.88 10.72 -13.03
C HIS A 77 2.39 10.90 -12.83
N GLU A 78 2.87 10.77 -11.61
CA GLU A 78 4.28 10.82 -11.21
C GLU A 78 5.03 9.49 -11.44
N GLY A 79 4.34 8.45 -11.94
CA GLY A 79 4.92 7.13 -12.23
C GLY A 79 5.02 6.20 -11.02
N VAL A 80 4.46 6.59 -9.87
CA VAL A 80 4.41 5.75 -8.67
C VAL A 80 3.30 4.71 -8.82
N PRO A 81 3.60 3.41 -8.65
CA PRO A 81 2.57 2.38 -8.68
C PRO A 81 1.61 2.53 -7.49
N VAL A 82 0.33 2.27 -7.74
CA VAL A 82 -0.73 2.32 -6.73
C VAL A 82 -1.48 1.00 -6.67
N MET A 83 -1.48 0.40 -5.48
CA MET A 83 -2.23 -0.79 -5.11
C MET A 83 -3.45 -0.39 -4.28
N PHE A 84 -4.64 -0.71 -4.78
CA PHE A 84 -5.85 -0.62 -3.95
C PHE A 84 -6.06 -1.93 -3.22
N PHE A 85 -6.45 -1.84 -1.95
CA PHE A 85 -6.84 -3.01 -1.15
C PHE A 85 -8.24 -2.85 -0.58
N ASP A 86 -8.94 -3.97 -0.38
CA ASP A 86 -10.28 -4.03 0.21
C ASP A 86 -10.34 -4.94 1.45
N GLY A 87 -9.19 -5.45 1.92
CA GLY A 87 -9.12 -6.22 3.15
C GLY A 87 -7.70 -6.62 3.52
N PHE A 88 -7.44 -6.76 4.81
CA PHE A 88 -6.16 -7.22 5.34
C PHE A 88 -6.39 -8.24 6.47
N ASP A 89 -5.76 -9.42 6.36
CA ASP A 89 -5.72 -10.41 7.44
C ASP A 89 -4.32 -10.46 8.06
N PRO A 90 -4.12 -9.88 9.26
CA PRO A 90 -2.83 -9.87 9.92
C PRO A 90 -2.38 -11.26 10.40
N GLY A 91 -3.32 -12.20 10.60
CA GLY A 91 -3.01 -13.55 11.07
C GLY A 91 -2.33 -14.39 9.98
N SER A 92 -2.74 -14.21 8.73
CA SER A 92 -2.13 -14.85 7.56
C SER A 92 -1.14 -13.97 6.80
N GLY A 93 -1.09 -12.66 7.10
CA GLY A 93 -0.27 -11.69 6.37
C GLY A 93 -0.73 -11.51 4.92
N THR A 94 -2.03 -11.72 4.67
CA THR A 94 -2.62 -11.62 3.33
C THR A 94 -3.35 -10.31 3.16
N LEU A 95 -3.22 -9.74 1.97
CA LEU A 95 -3.92 -8.53 1.55
C LEU A 95 -4.85 -8.89 0.39
N SER A 96 -6.07 -8.39 0.45
CA SER A 96 -7.02 -8.46 -0.67
C SER A 96 -6.80 -7.24 -1.54
N ALA A 97 -6.14 -7.44 -2.68
CA ALA A 97 -5.78 -6.37 -3.59
C ALA A 97 -5.80 -6.86 -5.04
N GLU A 98 -5.93 -5.93 -5.97
CA GLU A 98 -5.80 -6.21 -7.40
C GLU A 98 -4.32 -6.29 -7.77
N PRO A 99 -3.80 -7.43 -8.28
CA PRO A 99 -2.42 -7.50 -8.76
C PRO A 99 -2.27 -6.76 -10.10
N PRO A 100 -1.10 -6.16 -10.38
CA PRO A 100 -0.92 -5.33 -11.57
C PRO A 100 -0.98 -6.16 -12.87
N THR A 101 -0.75 -7.47 -12.78
CA THR A 101 -0.78 -8.41 -13.90
C THR A 101 -2.19 -8.84 -14.30
N VAL A 102 -3.19 -8.67 -13.43
CA VAL A 102 -4.59 -9.07 -13.72
C VAL A 102 -5.55 -7.99 -13.21
N PRO A 103 -5.72 -6.90 -13.98
CA PRO A 103 -6.57 -5.80 -13.55
C PRO A 103 -8.05 -6.19 -13.45
N GLY A 104 -8.79 -5.57 -12.54
CA GLY A 104 -10.22 -5.76 -12.30
C GLY A 104 -10.63 -6.95 -11.44
N LEU A 105 -9.68 -7.65 -10.80
CA LEU A 105 -9.99 -8.77 -9.91
C LEU A 105 -9.14 -8.74 -8.64
N SER A 106 -9.75 -8.31 -7.53
CA SER A 106 -9.16 -8.45 -6.19
C SER A 106 -8.85 -9.91 -5.89
N ARG A 107 -7.66 -10.18 -5.37
CA ARG A 107 -7.23 -11.50 -4.90
C ARG A 107 -6.67 -11.38 -3.50
N HIS A 108 -7.00 -12.36 -2.66
CA HIS A 108 -6.36 -12.54 -1.36
C HIS A 108 -5.01 -13.20 -1.57
N LEU A 109 -3.93 -12.42 -1.50
CA LEU A 109 -2.57 -12.89 -1.74
C LEU A 109 -1.66 -12.54 -0.55
N PRO A 110 -0.59 -13.32 -0.31
CA PRO A 110 0.44 -12.94 0.65
C PRO A 110 1.03 -11.58 0.30
N LEU A 111 1.18 -10.71 1.30
CA LEU A 111 1.73 -9.37 1.09
C LEU A 111 3.09 -9.36 0.37
N PRO A 112 4.04 -10.27 0.64
CA PRO A 112 5.30 -10.34 -0.12
C PRO A 112 5.12 -10.60 -1.62
N GLU A 113 4.13 -11.41 -2.02
CA GLU A 113 3.88 -11.68 -3.44
C GLU A 113 3.34 -10.44 -4.16
N LEU A 114 2.49 -9.68 -3.47
CA LEU A 114 2.00 -8.40 -3.97
C LEU A 114 3.13 -7.36 -4.05
N LEU A 115 3.99 -7.27 -3.03
CA LEU A 115 5.16 -6.38 -3.07
C LEU A 115 6.09 -6.75 -4.22
N ASP A 116 6.36 -8.04 -4.44
CA ASP A 116 7.15 -8.51 -5.59
C ASP A 116 6.50 -8.12 -6.92
N ALA A 117 5.17 -8.17 -7.05
CA ALA A 117 4.49 -7.81 -8.29
C ALA A 117 4.57 -6.30 -8.60
N TYR A 118 4.68 -5.45 -7.57
CA TYR A 118 4.63 -4.00 -7.68
C TYR A 118 6.00 -3.29 -7.59
N LEU A 119 6.98 -3.89 -6.93
CA LEU A 119 8.31 -3.31 -6.65
C LEU A 119 9.48 -4.01 -7.38
N ALA A 120 9.18 -5.03 -8.21
CA ALA A 120 10.17 -5.76 -9.00
C ALA A 120 10.82 -4.92 -10.11
#